data_AF-A0A2P6AU20-F1
#
_entry.id   AF-A0A2P6AU20-F1
#
_cell.length_a   1.000
_cell.length_b   1.000
_cell.length_c   1.000
_cell.angle_alpha   90.00
_cell.angle_beta   90.00
_cell.angle_gamma   90.00
#
_symmetry.space_group_name_H-M   'P 1'
#
loop_
_entity.id
_entity.type
_entity.pdbx_description
1 polymer ?
#
loop_
_entity_poly.entity_id
_entity_poly.type
_entity_poly.pdbx_seq_one_letter_code
_entity_poly.pdbx_strand_id
1 'polypeptide(L)'
;MTDFWSGYIIVLSLANIVGVAWLLMWTRKMDLSDLAEDGTTGHDYDGIREYNNPLPRWWLYCFWISIVFSLGYLALYPGLGKFPGLLGWTSHGELQADEAAYDQQFGPLYQAFAATPITELADDERAMKVAGRLFANNCALCHGSDARGARGFPNLTDGDWLYGGEPERLLETISRGRNGMMPPWIGMLGEQGVKEVTAYTLSLSGRQVDPALAATGQARFMICATCHGADGTGNQMLGAPNLTDNIWLFGGSEQRVAETIAHGRSSQMPAFEKTLGPERVHLMAAYVYRISRDSRPAPSPEATAEVAPGEAAAAQPASDTATPATGAAP
;
A
#
# COMPACT_ATOMS: atom_id res chain seq x y z
N MET A 1 28.38 -13.38 19.28
CA MET A 1 29.86 -13.25 19.17
C MET A 1 30.50 -14.16 20.22
N THR A 2 31.68 -14.75 19.99
CA THR A 2 32.41 -15.52 21.01
C THR A 2 33.34 -14.60 21.81
N ASP A 3 33.83 -15.04 22.97
CA ASP A 3 34.73 -14.21 23.80
C ASP A 3 36.05 -13.92 23.09
N PHE A 4 36.55 -14.87 22.30
CA PHE A 4 37.72 -14.68 21.45
C PHE A 4 37.54 -13.52 20.47
N TRP A 5 36.45 -13.52 19.69
CA TRP A 5 36.20 -12.47 18.70
C TRP A 5 35.91 -11.11 19.36
N SER A 6 35.29 -11.12 20.54
CA SER A 6 35.12 -9.91 21.35
C SER A 6 36.47 -9.32 21.75
N GLY A 7 37.35 -10.13 22.35
CA GLY A 7 38.69 -9.70 22.76
C GLY A 7 39.53 -9.20 21.58
N TYR A 8 39.47 -9.91 20.45
CA TYR A 8 40.16 -9.52 19.21
C TYR A 8 39.76 -8.11 18.74
N ILE A 9 38.45 -7.82 18.66
CA ILE A 9 37.94 -6.50 18.26
C ILE A 9 38.39 -5.42 19.25
N ILE A 10 38.23 -5.67 20.54
CA ILE A 10 38.60 -4.72 21.59
C ILE A 10 40.08 -4.33 21.49
N VAL A 11 40.95 -5.34 21.41
CA VAL A 11 42.40 -5.12 21.38
C VAL A 11 42.80 -4.35 20.13
N LEU A 12 42.31 -4.73 18.94
CA LEU A 12 42.69 -4.05 17.70
C LEU A 12 42.16 -2.62 17.62
N SER A 13 40.91 -2.38 18.02
CA SER A 13 40.33 -1.04 18.01
C SER A 13 41.07 -0.10 18.96
N LEU A 14 41.36 -0.54 20.19
CA LEU A 14 42.10 0.29 21.14
C LEU A 14 43.56 0.47 20.75
N ALA A 15 44.23 -0.59 20.26
CA ALA A 15 45.59 -0.49 19.76
C ALA A 15 45.70 0.47 18.57
N ASN A 16 44.71 0.49 17.67
CA ASN A 16 44.65 1.44 16.58
C ASN A 16 44.52 2.89 17.09
N ILE A 17 43.59 3.16 18.02
CA ILE A 17 43.41 4.51 18.58
C ILE A 17 44.69 4.97 19.29
N VAL A 18 45.31 4.10 20.08
CA VAL A 18 46.59 4.39 20.74
C VAL A 18 47.70 4.62 19.72
N GLY A 19 47.76 3.81 18.67
CA GLY A 19 48.73 3.94 17.58
C GLY A 19 48.58 5.26 16.82
N VAL A 20 47.34 5.69 16.55
CA VAL A 20 47.04 6.98 15.93
C VAL A 20 47.42 8.15 16.84
N ALA A 21 47.08 8.07 18.13
CA ALA A 21 47.49 9.07 19.12
C ALA A 21 49.01 9.17 19.23
N TRP A 22 49.71 8.03 19.22
CA TRP A 22 51.17 7.96 19.22
C TRP A 22 51.77 8.56 17.94
N LEU A 23 51.23 8.20 16.77
CA LEU A 23 51.68 8.73 15.49
C LEU A 23 51.54 10.25 15.45
N LEU A 24 50.42 10.79 15.93
CA LEU A 24 50.19 12.23 16.01
C LEU A 24 51.20 12.94 16.93
N MET A 25 51.53 12.32 18.06
CA MET A 25 52.57 12.85 18.96
C MET A 25 53.97 12.76 18.34
N TRP A 26 54.24 11.71 17.57
CA TRP A 26 55.51 11.52 16.87
C TRP A 26 55.70 12.54 15.76
N THR A 27 54.72 12.66 14.84
CA THR A 27 54.79 13.57 13.69
C THR A 27 54.75 15.05 14.08
N ARG A 28 54.25 15.38 15.28
CA ARG A 28 54.37 16.72 15.84
C ARG A 28 55.83 17.13 16.08
N LYS A 29 56.75 16.18 16.27
CA LYS A 29 58.19 16.46 16.37
C LYS A 29 58.71 16.68 14.96
N MET A 30 58.95 17.94 14.59
CA MET A 30 59.58 18.28 13.32
C MET A 30 61.10 18.28 13.48
N ASP A 31 61.79 17.64 12.55
CA ASP A 31 63.21 17.83 12.36
C ASP A 31 63.43 19.01 11.40
N LEU A 32 64.20 20.00 11.84
CA LEU A 32 64.46 21.24 11.09
C LEU A 32 65.92 21.33 10.64
N SER A 33 66.75 20.31 10.87
CA SER A 33 68.19 20.36 10.58
C SER A 33 68.51 20.45 9.10
N ASP A 34 67.63 19.90 8.24
CA ASP A 34 67.91 19.66 6.83
C ASP A 34 67.09 20.56 5.89
N LEU A 35 66.64 21.73 6.37
CA LEU A 35 65.87 22.68 5.57
C LEU A 35 66.75 23.53 4.66
N ALA A 36 66.30 23.73 3.42
CA ALA A 36 66.89 24.70 2.52
C ALA A 36 66.65 26.13 3.03
N GLU A 37 67.43 27.11 2.54
CA GLU A 37 67.33 28.52 2.96
C GLU A 37 65.94 29.13 2.72
N ASP A 38 65.14 28.57 1.80
CA ASP A 38 63.77 28.97 1.49
C ASP A 38 62.70 28.29 2.39
N GLY A 39 63.12 27.46 3.35
CA GLY A 39 62.23 26.74 4.27
C GLY A 39 61.59 25.47 3.70
N THR A 40 62.00 25.04 2.50
CA THR A 40 61.56 23.79 1.88
C THR A 40 62.47 22.60 2.22
N THR A 41 62.01 21.38 1.92
CA THR A 41 62.74 20.12 2.17
C THR A 41 63.93 19.89 1.23
N GLY A 42 64.22 20.82 0.30
CA GLY A 42 65.37 20.73 -0.61
C GLY A 42 65.20 19.78 -1.81
N HIS A 43 64.10 19.04 -1.89
CA HIS A 43 63.75 18.20 -3.02
C HIS A 43 62.72 18.89 -3.94
N ASP A 44 62.88 18.69 -5.25
CA ASP A 44 61.99 19.20 -6.28
C ASP A 44 61.37 18.02 -7.02
N TYR A 45 60.05 18.00 -7.06
CA TYR A 45 59.26 16.99 -7.75
C TYR A 45 58.40 17.67 -8.81
N ASP A 46 58.91 17.72 -10.05
CA ASP A 46 58.20 18.30 -11.20
C ASP A 46 57.75 19.75 -10.95
N GLY A 47 58.63 20.56 -10.36
CA GLY A 47 58.34 21.95 -10.02
C GLY A 47 57.54 22.15 -8.73
N ILE A 48 57.15 21.08 -8.03
CA ILE A 48 56.53 21.13 -6.71
C ILE A 48 57.59 20.91 -5.63
N ARG A 49 57.57 21.76 -4.60
CA ARG A 49 58.42 21.65 -3.41
C ARG A 49 57.56 21.65 -2.16
N GLU A 50 58.03 20.95 -1.14
CA GLU A 50 57.28 20.77 0.11
C GLU A 50 57.87 21.63 1.23
N TYR A 51 56.99 22.36 1.92
CA TYR A 51 57.36 23.06 3.16
C TYR A 51 57.27 22.12 4.35
N ASN A 52 58.22 22.24 5.27
CA ASN A 52 58.16 21.54 6.56
C ASN A 52 57.54 22.46 7.64
N ASN A 53 56.23 22.69 7.51
CA ASN A 53 55.49 23.56 8.42
C ASN A 53 54.86 22.77 9.59
N PRO A 54 54.75 23.37 10.79
CA PRO A 54 54.04 22.73 11.89
C PRO A 54 52.56 22.56 11.55
N LEU A 55 52.00 21.43 11.99
CA LEU A 55 50.58 21.17 11.90
C LEU A 55 49.79 22.32 12.55
N PRO A 56 48.76 22.86 11.88
CA PRO A 56 47.95 23.94 12.43
C PRO A 56 47.37 23.57 13.80
N ARG A 57 47.48 24.48 14.78
CA ARG A 57 47.04 24.21 16.16
C ARG A 57 45.56 23.84 16.26
N TRP A 58 44.71 24.52 15.50
CA TRP A 58 43.27 24.22 15.45
C TRP A 58 43.02 22.81 14.91
N TRP A 59 43.77 22.39 13.89
CA TRP A 59 43.67 21.05 13.32
C TRP A 59 44.07 19.98 14.34
N LEU A 60 45.16 20.21 15.08
CA LEU A 60 45.60 19.34 16.17
C LEU A 60 44.54 19.23 17.26
N TYR A 61 43.89 20.33 17.65
CA TYR A 61 42.81 20.29 18.63
C TYR A 61 41.61 19.48 18.13
N CYS A 62 41.16 19.69 16.89
CA CYS A 62 40.09 18.88 16.30
C CYS A 62 40.45 17.38 16.28
N PHE A 63 41.69 17.04 15.94
CA PHE A 63 42.16 15.65 15.92
C PHE A 63 42.16 15.03 17.32
N TRP A 64 42.66 15.74 18.35
CA TRP A 64 42.60 15.23 19.72
C TRP A 64 41.19 15.11 20.26
N ILE A 65 40.31 16.07 19.93
CA ILE A 65 38.90 16.02 20.31
C ILE A 65 38.23 14.79 19.69
N SER A 66 38.52 14.45 18.42
CA SER A 66 37.93 13.26 17.80
C SER A 66 38.42 11.96 18.46
N ILE A 67 39.69 11.87 18.87
CA ILE A 67 40.21 10.73 19.64
C ILE A 67 39.45 10.62 20.97
N VAL A 68 39.35 11.71 21.75
CA VAL A 68 38.64 11.71 23.03
C VAL A 68 37.16 11.37 22.84
N PHE A 69 36.52 11.94 21.82
CA PHE A 69 35.13 11.64 21.46
C PHE A 69 34.96 10.17 21.11
N SER A 70 35.85 9.57 20.31
CA SER A 70 35.75 8.15 19.93
C SER A 70 35.85 7.23 21.15
N LEU A 71 36.75 7.52 22.09
CA LEU A 71 36.90 6.75 23.33
C LEU A 71 35.66 6.91 24.22
N GLY A 72 35.15 8.13 24.36
CA GLY A 72 33.90 8.39 25.07
C GLY A 72 32.71 7.69 24.44
N TYR A 73 32.60 7.70 23.11
CA TYR A 73 31.53 7.06 22.37
C TYR A 73 31.57 5.53 22.54
N LEU A 74 32.74 4.91 22.41
CA LEU A 74 32.94 3.47 22.63
C LEU A 74 32.74 3.05 24.09
N ALA A 75 32.88 3.97 25.04
CA ALA A 75 32.52 3.72 26.43
C ALA A 75 30.99 3.76 26.63
N LEU A 76 30.29 4.67 25.96
CA LEU A 76 28.84 4.86 26.14
C LEU A 76 27.99 3.85 25.34
N TYR A 77 28.41 3.52 24.12
CA TYR A 77 27.67 2.72 23.14
C TYR A 77 28.34 1.36 22.87
N PRO A 78 27.60 0.36 22.37
CA PRO A 78 28.19 -0.88 21.89
C PRO A 78 29.12 -0.62 20.69
N GLY A 79 30.27 -1.27 20.69
CA GLY A 79 31.28 -1.14 19.63
C GLY A 79 32.58 -1.89 19.96
N LEU A 80 32.87 -2.06 21.24
CA LEU A 80 34.00 -2.82 21.76
C LEU A 80 33.62 -4.29 22.01
N GLY A 81 33.53 -5.08 20.93
CA GLY A 81 33.21 -6.51 21.01
C GLY A 81 31.82 -6.75 21.63
N LYS A 82 31.75 -7.50 22.74
CA LYS A 82 30.53 -7.77 23.51
C LYS A 82 30.20 -6.70 24.55
N PHE A 83 31.04 -5.68 24.74
CA PHE A 83 30.77 -4.63 25.70
C PHE A 83 29.52 -3.85 25.26
N PRO A 84 28.43 -3.84 26.06
CA PRO A 84 27.17 -3.22 25.67
C PRO A 84 27.20 -1.67 25.73
N GLY A 85 28.31 -1.08 26.18
CA GLY A 85 28.36 0.33 26.54
C GLY A 85 27.80 0.58 27.94
N LEU A 86 28.12 1.75 28.50
CA LEU A 86 27.60 2.18 29.81
C LEU A 86 26.10 2.50 29.79
N LEU A 87 25.56 2.87 28.62
CA LEU A 87 24.14 3.19 28.47
C LEU A 87 23.27 1.94 28.21
N GLY A 88 23.87 0.80 27.86
CA GLY A 88 23.15 -0.40 27.45
C GLY A 88 22.28 -0.21 26.20
N TRP A 89 22.57 0.82 25.40
CA TRP A 89 21.81 1.16 24.19
C TRP A 89 21.97 0.09 23.11
N THR A 90 20.89 -0.18 22.38
CA THR A 90 20.92 -0.95 21.14
C THR A 90 19.92 -0.34 20.16
N SER A 91 20.22 -0.38 18.85
CA SER A 91 19.31 0.12 17.82
C SER A 91 17.96 -0.60 17.83
N HIS A 92 17.94 -1.90 18.14
CA HIS A 92 16.70 -2.67 18.28
C HIS A 92 15.91 -2.27 19.53
N GLY A 93 16.58 -1.98 20.64
CA GLY A 93 15.92 -1.51 21.86
C GLY A 93 15.33 -0.12 21.70
N GLU A 94 16.02 0.78 21.00
CA GLU A 94 15.50 2.11 20.65
C GLU A 94 14.27 2.01 19.75
N LEU A 95 14.34 1.20 18.68
CA LEU A 95 13.17 0.95 17.82
C LEU A 95 11.97 0.41 18.60
N GLN A 96 12.17 -0.57 19.48
CA GLN A 96 11.09 -1.14 20.30
C GLN A 96 10.49 -0.10 21.25
N ALA A 97 11.32 0.78 21.82
CA ALA A 97 10.85 1.85 22.70
C ALA A 97 10.04 2.89 21.91
N ASP A 98 10.48 3.25 20.71
CA ASP A 98 9.78 4.19 19.82
C ASP A 98 8.45 3.62 19.33
N GLU A 99 8.42 2.34 18.93
CA GLU A 99 7.20 1.62 18.55
C GLU A 99 6.21 1.58 19.72
N ALA A 100 6.67 1.23 20.93
CA ALA A 100 5.83 1.21 22.13
C ALA A 100 5.27 2.60 22.49
N ALA A 101 6.09 3.65 22.38
CA ALA A 101 5.66 5.02 22.61
C ALA A 101 4.63 5.47 21.56
N TYR A 102 4.85 5.11 20.30
CA TYR A 102 3.90 5.35 19.21
C TYR A 102 2.57 4.63 19.46
N ASP A 103 2.59 3.35 19.83
CA ASP A 103 1.39 2.56 20.09
C ASP A 103 0.63 3.07 21.31
N GLN A 104 1.32 3.51 22.35
CA GLN A 104 0.68 4.15 23.50
C GLN A 104 -0.04 5.46 23.13
N GLN A 105 0.57 6.25 22.23
CA GLN A 105 0.03 7.55 21.82
C GLN A 105 -1.09 7.43 20.78
N PHE A 106 -0.93 6.57 19.77
CA PHE A 106 -1.80 6.49 18.60
C PHE A 106 -2.64 5.21 18.52
N GLY A 107 -2.28 4.16 19.26
CA GLY A 107 -3.04 2.90 19.32
C GLY A 107 -4.51 3.12 19.70
N PRO A 108 -4.84 3.87 20.77
CA PRO A 108 -6.22 4.15 21.14
C PRO A 108 -7.02 4.87 20.04
N LEU A 109 -6.38 5.74 19.26
CA LEU A 109 -7.02 6.43 18.13
C LEU A 109 -7.41 5.43 17.03
N TYR A 110 -6.50 4.55 16.64
CA TYR A 110 -6.77 3.55 15.60
C TYR A 110 -7.76 2.48 16.07
N GLN A 111 -7.72 2.09 17.35
CA GLN A 111 -8.71 1.18 17.94
C GLN A 111 -10.12 1.80 17.93
N ALA A 112 -10.24 3.11 18.24
CA ALA A 112 -11.52 3.80 18.16
C ALA A 112 -12.07 3.85 16.72
N PHE A 113 -11.22 4.10 15.74
CA PHE A 113 -11.60 4.01 14.33
C PHE A 113 -12.04 2.59 13.94
N ALA A 114 -11.28 1.57 14.34
CA ALA A 114 -11.60 0.17 14.04
C ALA A 114 -12.90 -0.32 14.68
N ALA A 115 -13.25 0.22 15.86
CA ALA A 115 -14.51 -0.09 16.53
C ALA A 115 -15.74 0.56 15.88
N THR A 116 -15.54 1.62 15.09
CA THR A 116 -16.62 2.34 14.41
C THR A 116 -16.96 1.64 13.08
N PRO A 117 -18.23 1.36 12.77
CA PRO A 117 -18.61 0.77 11.47
C PRO A 117 -18.08 1.58 10.29
N ILE A 118 -17.66 0.91 9.22
CA ILE A 118 -17.03 1.54 8.04
C ILE A 118 -17.93 2.63 7.44
N THR A 119 -19.25 2.40 7.39
CA THR A 119 -20.23 3.32 6.83
C THR A 119 -20.32 4.63 7.62
N GLU A 120 -20.23 4.57 8.95
CA GLU A 120 -20.21 5.72 9.85
C GLU A 120 -18.84 6.41 9.85
N LEU A 121 -17.76 5.63 9.91
CA LEU A 121 -16.39 6.14 9.91
C LEU A 121 -16.07 6.93 8.64
N ALA A 122 -16.65 6.54 7.50
CA ALA A 122 -16.51 7.24 6.22
C ALA A 122 -16.98 8.71 6.26
N ASP A 123 -17.87 9.05 7.19
CA ASP A 123 -18.38 10.41 7.38
C ASP A 123 -17.63 11.18 8.49
N ASP A 124 -16.64 10.56 9.17
CA ASP A 124 -15.74 11.24 10.11
C ASP A 124 -14.59 11.96 9.36
N GLU A 125 -14.71 13.28 9.27
CA GLU A 125 -13.72 14.18 8.64
C GLU A 125 -12.29 14.03 9.20
N ARG A 126 -12.14 13.77 10.49
CA ARG A 126 -10.82 13.57 11.10
C ARG A 126 -10.25 12.22 10.65
N ALA A 127 -11.06 11.16 10.66
CA ALA A 127 -10.65 9.84 10.19
C ALA A 127 -10.25 9.89 8.71
N MET A 128 -11.06 10.52 7.85
CA MET A 128 -10.79 10.63 6.41
C MET A 128 -9.53 11.44 6.10
N LYS A 129 -9.19 12.47 6.88
CA LYS A 129 -7.89 13.17 6.73
C LYS A 129 -6.69 12.31 7.09
N VAL A 130 -6.80 11.44 8.10
CA VAL A 130 -5.75 10.48 8.43
C VAL A 130 -5.64 9.43 7.32
N ALA A 131 -6.78 8.90 6.89
CA ALA A 131 -6.86 7.90 5.83
C ALA A 131 -6.32 8.41 4.49
N GLY A 132 -6.62 9.65 4.11
CA GLY A 132 -6.10 10.25 2.87
C GLY A 132 -4.57 10.34 2.83
N ARG A 133 -3.91 10.61 3.96
CA ARG A 133 -2.44 10.55 4.07
C ARG A 133 -1.92 9.12 3.91
N LEU A 134 -2.63 8.16 4.52
CA LEU A 134 -2.28 6.76 4.39
C LEU A 134 -2.46 6.25 2.95
N PHE A 135 -3.52 6.70 2.25
CA PHE A 135 -3.79 6.40 0.85
C PHE A 135 -2.71 6.97 -0.06
N ALA A 136 -2.31 8.23 0.15
CA ALA A 136 -1.24 8.87 -0.60
C ALA A 136 0.09 8.10 -0.52
N ASN A 137 0.40 7.54 0.66
CA ASN A 137 1.66 6.82 0.88
C ASN A 137 1.64 5.35 0.40
N ASN A 138 0.48 4.69 0.40
CA ASN A 138 0.40 3.23 0.20
C ASN A 138 -0.41 2.80 -1.04
N CYS A 139 -1.32 3.63 -1.53
CA CYS A 139 -2.31 3.24 -2.54
C CYS A 139 -2.21 4.08 -3.82
N ALA A 140 -1.86 5.37 -3.69
CA ALA A 140 -1.87 6.33 -4.79
C ALA A 140 -0.89 6.02 -5.92
N LEU A 141 0.18 5.26 -5.66
CA LEU A 141 1.13 4.86 -6.70
C LEU A 141 0.46 4.00 -7.80
N CYS A 142 -0.51 3.17 -7.41
CA CYS A 142 -1.23 2.29 -8.31
C CYS A 142 -2.58 2.90 -8.71
N HIS A 143 -3.35 3.39 -7.73
CA HIS A 143 -4.70 3.90 -7.95
C HIS A 143 -4.76 5.39 -8.29
N GLY A 144 -3.62 6.06 -8.46
CA GLY A 144 -3.55 7.49 -8.74
C GLY A 144 -3.74 8.36 -7.50
N SER A 145 -3.20 9.57 -7.54
CA SER A 145 -3.32 10.54 -6.44
C SER A 145 -4.75 11.03 -6.21
N ASP A 146 -5.60 10.98 -7.23
CA ASP A 146 -7.03 11.30 -7.15
C ASP A 146 -7.90 10.03 -7.08
N ALA A 147 -7.29 8.87 -6.85
CA ALA A 147 -7.94 7.56 -6.77
C ALA A 147 -8.68 7.10 -8.05
N ARG A 148 -8.48 7.79 -9.19
CA ARG A 148 -9.13 7.46 -10.46
C ARG A 148 -8.47 6.32 -11.26
N GLY A 149 -7.44 5.71 -10.69
CA GLY A 149 -6.74 4.59 -11.30
C GLY A 149 -5.85 5.01 -12.47
N ALA A 150 -5.44 4.00 -13.21
CA ALA A 150 -4.66 4.10 -14.43
C ALA A 150 -4.92 2.84 -15.28
N ARG A 151 -4.31 2.73 -16.45
CA ARG A 151 -4.40 1.47 -17.21
C ARG A 151 -3.88 0.31 -16.37
N GLY A 152 -4.72 -0.71 -16.16
CA GLY A 152 -4.43 -1.86 -15.32
C GLY A 152 -4.77 -1.70 -13.84
N PHE A 153 -5.14 -0.49 -13.39
CA PHE A 153 -5.46 -0.19 -12.00
C PHE A 153 -6.87 0.45 -11.87
N PRO A 154 -7.78 -0.15 -11.09
CA PRO A 154 -9.16 0.32 -11.01
C PRO A 154 -9.28 1.77 -10.53
N ASN A 155 -10.30 2.45 -11.06
CA ASN A 155 -10.82 3.68 -10.50
C ASN A 155 -11.59 3.35 -9.23
N LEU A 156 -11.18 3.90 -8.09
CA LEU A 156 -11.81 3.65 -6.79
C LEU A 156 -12.92 4.65 -6.46
N THR A 157 -13.14 5.64 -7.33
CA THR A 157 -14.14 6.69 -7.15
C THR A 157 -15.46 6.37 -7.85
N ASP A 158 -15.48 5.46 -8.82
CA ASP A 158 -16.71 5.15 -9.55
C ASP A 158 -17.56 4.06 -8.86
N GLY A 159 -18.66 3.72 -9.52
CA GLY A 159 -19.60 2.69 -9.08
C GLY A 159 -19.29 1.29 -9.60
N ASP A 160 -18.21 1.08 -10.36
CA ASP A 160 -17.92 -0.21 -11.00
C ASP A 160 -16.87 -1.01 -10.21
N TRP A 161 -17.32 -2.12 -9.63
CA TRP A 161 -16.53 -2.88 -8.67
C TRP A 161 -16.33 -4.32 -9.12
N LEU A 162 -15.07 -4.67 -9.41
CA LEU A 162 -14.68 -6.03 -9.78
C LEU A 162 -14.97 -7.06 -8.68
N TYR A 163 -14.82 -6.70 -7.40
CA TYR A 163 -14.99 -7.62 -6.25
C TYR A 163 -16.09 -7.16 -5.27
N GLY A 164 -16.97 -6.26 -5.71
CA GLY A 164 -17.99 -5.63 -4.89
C GLY A 164 -17.50 -4.38 -4.14
N GLY A 165 -18.35 -3.35 -4.09
CA GLY A 165 -18.07 -2.05 -3.46
C GLY A 165 -18.64 -1.90 -2.06
N GLU A 166 -19.23 -2.96 -1.49
CA GLU A 166 -19.76 -2.95 -0.13
C GLU A 166 -18.62 -2.88 0.90
N PRO A 167 -18.84 -2.24 2.07
CA PRO A 167 -17.82 -2.07 3.10
C PRO A 167 -17.01 -3.32 3.44
N GLU A 168 -17.68 -4.46 3.60
CA GLU A 168 -17.04 -5.73 3.95
C GLU A 168 -16.19 -6.28 2.80
N ARG A 169 -16.60 -6.03 1.54
CA ARG A 169 -15.85 -6.44 0.35
C ARG A 169 -14.64 -5.57 0.10
N LEU A 170 -14.73 -4.28 0.41
CA LEU A 170 -13.59 -3.36 0.40
C LEU A 170 -12.58 -3.77 1.46
N LEU A 171 -13.05 -4.04 2.68
CA LEU A 171 -12.21 -4.54 3.78
C LEU A 171 -11.50 -5.85 3.41
N GLU A 172 -12.25 -6.82 2.88
CA GLU A 172 -11.69 -8.11 2.44
C GLU A 172 -10.61 -7.90 1.36
N THR A 173 -10.90 -7.06 0.37
CA THR A 173 -9.98 -6.74 -0.74
C THR A 173 -8.69 -6.12 -0.21
N ILE A 174 -8.77 -5.13 0.68
CA ILE A 174 -7.58 -4.44 1.21
C ILE A 174 -6.79 -5.35 2.16
N SER A 175 -7.48 -6.13 3.00
CA SER A 175 -6.84 -7.02 3.96
C SER A 175 -6.10 -8.15 3.26
N ARG A 176 -6.81 -8.90 2.40
CA ARG A 176 -6.34 -10.18 1.84
C ARG A 176 -5.77 -10.05 0.43
N GLY A 177 -5.91 -8.90 -0.19
CA GLY A 177 -5.56 -8.72 -1.59
C GLY A 177 -6.55 -9.40 -2.53
N ARG A 178 -6.33 -9.23 -3.83
CA ARG A 178 -7.09 -9.89 -4.90
C ARG A 178 -6.17 -10.32 -6.03
N ASN A 179 -6.54 -11.39 -6.72
CA ASN A 179 -5.84 -11.90 -7.88
C ASN A 179 -6.83 -12.19 -9.00
N GLY A 180 -6.88 -11.30 -9.99
CA GLY A 180 -7.72 -11.46 -11.18
C GLY A 180 -6.97 -12.19 -12.28
N MET A 181 -7.59 -13.21 -12.86
CA MET A 181 -6.97 -14.03 -13.90
C MET A 181 -7.91 -14.23 -15.08
N MET A 182 -7.55 -13.67 -16.23
CA MET A 182 -8.14 -14.00 -17.53
C MET A 182 -7.12 -14.86 -18.31
N PRO A 183 -7.43 -16.13 -18.64
CA PRO A 183 -6.51 -16.98 -19.38
C PRO A 183 -6.35 -16.52 -20.84
N PRO A 184 -5.24 -16.87 -21.51
CA PRO A 184 -5.04 -16.61 -22.93
C PRO A 184 -5.91 -17.54 -23.78
N TRP A 185 -6.63 -16.99 -24.76
CA TRP A 185 -7.51 -17.78 -25.64
C TRP A 185 -7.00 -17.94 -27.07
N ILE A 186 -5.89 -17.30 -27.44
CA ILE A 186 -5.37 -17.34 -28.83
C ILE A 186 -5.11 -18.77 -29.33
N GLY A 187 -4.61 -19.67 -28.48
CA GLY A 187 -4.32 -21.05 -28.87
C GLY A 187 -5.58 -21.88 -29.15
N MET A 188 -6.72 -21.53 -28.55
CA MET A 188 -8.00 -22.22 -28.75
C MET A 188 -8.85 -21.59 -29.85
N LEU A 189 -8.90 -20.26 -29.89
CA LEU A 189 -9.77 -19.51 -30.80
C LEU A 189 -9.11 -19.18 -32.14
N GLY A 190 -7.78 -19.14 -32.19
CA GLY A 190 -7.03 -18.56 -33.31
C GLY A 190 -7.29 -17.06 -33.48
N GLU A 191 -6.60 -16.42 -34.43
CA GLU A 191 -6.76 -14.97 -34.67
C GLU A 191 -8.20 -14.61 -35.07
N GLN A 192 -8.83 -15.44 -35.90
CA GLN A 192 -10.19 -15.20 -36.38
C GLN A 192 -11.22 -15.32 -35.25
N GLY A 193 -11.12 -16.34 -34.40
CA GLY A 193 -12.01 -16.48 -33.25
C GLY A 193 -11.84 -15.36 -32.22
N VAL A 194 -10.62 -14.86 -32.02
CA VAL A 194 -10.38 -13.67 -31.17
C VAL A 194 -11.10 -12.45 -31.75
N LYS A 195 -11.02 -12.19 -33.06
CA LYS A 195 -11.72 -11.07 -33.71
C LYS A 195 -13.25 -11.18 -33.54
N GLU A 196 -13.80 -12.38 -33.76
CA GLU A 196 -15.23 -12.65 -33.61
C GLU A 196 -15.72 -12.39 -32.17
N VAL A 197 -15.03 -12.95 -31.17
CA VAL A 197 -15.37 -12.72 -29.75
C VAL A 197 -15.18 -11.27 -29.34
N THR A 198 -14.16 -10.59 -29.88
CA THR A 198 -13.93 -9.16 -29.65
C THR A 198 -15.12 -8.33 -30.15
N ALA A 199 -15.58 -8.59 -31.38
CA ALA A 199 -16.73 -7.90 -31.96
C ALA A 199 -18.00 -8.10 -31.11
N TYR A 200 -18.28 -9.34 -30.69
CA TYR A 200 -19.41 -9.61 -29.81
C TYR A 200 -19.27 -8.90 -28.45
N THR A 201 -18.11 -8.98 -27.81
CA THR A 201 -17.86 -8.34 -26.52
C THR A 201 -18.07 -6.83 -26.58
N LEU A 202 -17.58 -6.17 -27.65
CA LEU A 202 -17.82 -4.74 -27.86
C LEU A 202 -19.30 -4.43 -28.11
N SER A 203 -20.03 -5.31 -28.80
CA SER A 203 -21.47 -5.15 -29.02
C SER A 203 -22.28 -5.17 -27.72
N LEU A 204 -21.83 -5.91 -26.69
CA LEU A 204 -22.46 -5.94 -25.37
C LEU A 204 -22.43 -4.56 -24.69
N SER A 205 -21.37 -3.78 -24.91
CA SER A 205 -21.26 -2.39 -24.45
C SER A 205 -22.02 -1.35 -25.31
N GLY A 206 -22.85 -1.82 -26.25
CA GLY A 206 -23.63 -0.97 -27.15
C GLY A 206 -22.82 -0.32 -28.28
N ARG A 207 -21.60 -0.80 -28.56
CA ARG A 207 -20.74 -0.24 -29.59
C ARG A 207 -21.08 -0.76 -30.97
N GLN A 208 -20.89 0.10 -31.97
CA GLN A 208 -21.04 -0.29 -33.36
C GLN A 208 -19.90 -1.22 -33.78
N VAL A 209 -20.27 -2.40 -34.27
CA VAL A 209 -19.37 -3.45 -34.77
C VAL A 209 -19.96 -4.08 -36.02
N ASP A 210 -19.18 -4.93 -36.69
CA ASP A 210 -19.70 -5.76 -37.78
C ASP A 210 -20.72 -6.80 -37.23
N PRO A 211 -22.00 -6.75 -37.66
CA PRO A 211 -23.03 -7.65 -37.17
C PRO A 211 -22.77 -9.13 -37.46
N ALA A 212 -22.12 -9.44 -38.59
CA ALA A 212 -21.82 -10.82 -38.97
C ALA A 212 -20.72 -11.43 -38.08
N LEU A 213 -19.70 -10.62 -37.74
CA LEU A 213 -18.67 -11.02 -36.78
C LEU A 213 -19.24 -11.16 -35.36
N ALA A 214 -20.09 -10.23 -34.93
CA ALA A 214 -20.71 -10.29 -33.61
C ALA A 214 -21.62 -11.53 -33.45
N ALA A 215 -22.43 -11.86 -34.47
CA ALA A 215 -23.27 -13.06 -34.45
C ALA A 215 -22.45 -14.36 -34.35
N THR A 216 -21.31 -14.42 -35.05
CA THR A 216 -20.39 -15.57 -34.97
C THR A 216 -19.68 -15.61 -33.61
N GLY A 217 -19.28 -14.44 -33.10
CA GLY A 217 -18.65 -14.28 -31.80
C GLY A 217 -19.54 -14.70 -30.64
N GLN A 218 -20.84 -14.45 -30.73
CA GLN A 218 -21.82 -14.85 -29.71
C GLN A 218 -21.77 -16.36 -29.43
N ALA A 219 -21.69 -17.18 -30.47
CA ALA A 219 -21.60 -18.63 -30.31
C ALA A 219 -20.32 -19.06 -29.58
N ARG A 220 -19.22 -18.32 -29.76
CA ARG A 220 -17.93 -18.58 -29.10
C ARG A 220 -17.84 -18.01 -27.69
N PHE A 221 -18.62 -16.97 -27.39
CA PHE A 221 -18.65 -16.30 -26.09
C PHE A 221 -19.14 -17.23 -24.96
N MET A 222 -19.79 -18.35 -25.27
CA MET A 222 -20.24 -19.32 -24.27
C MET A 222 -19.14 -19.77 -23.28
N ILE A 223 -17.88 -19.81 -23.73
CA ILE A 223 -16.75 -20.12 -22.85
C ILE A 223 -16.45 -18.92 -21.92
N CYS A 224 -16.50 -17.70 -22.45
CA CYS A 224 -16.32 -16.46 -21.70
C CYS A 224 -17.44 -16.24 -20.66
N ALA A 225 -18.67 -16.67 -20.98
CA ALA A 225 -19.83 -16.56 -20.12
C ALA A 225 -19.69 -17.33 -18.79
N THR A 226 -18.82 -18.35 -18.73
CA THR A 226 -18.54 -19.08 -17.49
C THR A 226 -17.96 -18.18 -16.40
N CYS A 227 -17.21 -17.15 -16.79
CA CYS A 227 -16.63 -16.17 -15.88
C CYS A 227 -17.37 -14.82 -15.94
N HIS A 228 -17.78 -14.36 -17.12
CA HIS A 228 -18.38 -13.03 -17.30
C HIS A 228 -19.91 -13.01 -17.29
N GLY A 229 -20.58 -14.14 -17.05
CA GLY A 229 -22.03 -14.25 -17.12
C GLY A 229 -22.53 -14.41 -18.57
N ALA A 230 -23.73 -14.97 -18.72
CA ALA A 230 -24.32 -15.23 -20.04
C ALA A 230 -24.62 -13.96 -20.84
N ASP A 231 -24.92 -12.87 -20.14
CA ASP A 231 -25.17 -11.53 -20.67
C ASP A 231 -23.94 -10.61 -20.62
N GLY A 232 -22.80 -11.10 -20.11
CA GLY A 232 -21.58 -10.32 -19.96
C GLY A 232 -21.59 -9.35 -18.78
N THR A 233 -22.52 -9.46 -17.83
CA THR A 233 -22.61 -8.56 -16.67
C THR A 233 -21.46 -8.71 -15.65
N GLY A 234 -20.61 -9.71 -15.83
CA GLY A 234 -19.46 -9.97 -14.97
C GLY A 234 -19.76 -10.93 -13.82
N ASN A 235 -18.75 -11.20 -13.01
CA ASN A 235 -18.87 -12.03 -11.82
C ASN A 235 -17.93 -11.55 -10.72
N GLN A 236 -18.49 -10.91 -9.71
CA GLN A 236 -17.73 -10.32 -8.62
C GLN A 236 -17.00 -11.34 -7.75
N MET A 237 -17.47 -12.59 -7.71
CA MET A 237 -16.78 -13.66 -6.98
C MET A 237 -15.43 -14.01 -7.62
N LEU A 238 -15.31 -13.82 -8.94
CA LEU A 238 -14.10 -14.10 -9.71
C LEU A 238 -13.28 -12.84 -10.03
N GLY A 239 -13.81 -11.65 -9.75
CA GLY A 239 -13.20 -10.41 -10.23
C GLY A 239 -13.41 -10.17 -11.72
N ALA A 240 -14.35 -10.88 -12.35
CA ALA A 240 -14.60 -10.78 -13.78
C ALA A 240 -15.39 -9.48 -14.05
N PRO A 241 -14.85 -8.53 -14.85
CA PRO A 241 -15.49 -7.25 -15.11
C PRO A 241 -16.80 -7.41 -15.87
N ASN A 242 -17.67 -6.42 -15.67
CA ASN A 242 -18.82 -6.18 -16.51
C ASN A 242 -18.35 -5.77 -17.92
N LEU A 243 -18.84 -6.47 -18.95
CA LEU A 243 -18.51 -6.21 -20.36
C LEU A 243 -19.61 -5.41 -21.07
N THR A 244 -20.72 -5.12 -20.38
CA THR A 244 -21.88 -4.39 -20.91
C THR A 244 -21.78 -2.87 -20.73
N ASP A 245 -20.78 -2.39 -19.98
CA ASP A 245 -20.55 -0.98 -19.77
C ASP A 245 -19.34 -0.44 -20.56
N ASN A 246 -19.00 0.82 -20.31
CA ASN A 246 -17.88 1.50 -20.97
C ASN A 246 -16.66 1.71 -20.06
N ILE A 247 -16.55 0.96 -18.95
CA ILE A 247 -15.47 1.04 -17.97
C ILE A 247 -14.48 -0.09 -18.22
N TRP A 248 -13.32 0.25 -18.78
CA TRP A 248 -12.35 -0.74 -19.24
C TRP A 248 -10.98 -0.57 -18.57
N LEU A 249 -10.62 -1.51 -17.70
CA LEU A 249 -9.34 -1.50 -16.96
C LEU A 249 -8.11 -1.49 -17.87
N PHE A 250 -8.13 -2.28 -18.95
CA PHE A 250 -7.01 -2.43 -19.90
C PHE A 250 -7.19 -1.66 -21.21
N GLY A 251 -8.21 -0.80 -21.27
CA GLY A 251 -8.60 -0.04 -22.46
C GLY A 251 -9.63 -0.77 -23.32
N GLY A 252 -10.64 -0.04 -23.77
CA GLY A 252 -11.78 -0.61 -24.48
C GLY A 252 -11.68 -0.58 -26.00
N SER A 253 -10.56 -0.17 -26.62
CA SER A 253 -10.48 -0.21 -28.09
C SER A 253 -10.48 -1.66 -28.59
N GLU A 254 -10.94 -1.89 -29.81
CA GLU A 254 -10.99 -3.23 -30.41
C GLU A 254 -9.65 -3.96 -30.31
N GLN A 255 -8.55 -3.27 -30.64
CA GLN A 255 -7.22 -3.83 -30.52
C GLN A 255 -6.87 -4.26 -29.07
N ARG A 256 -7.28 -3.49 -28.06
CA ARG A 256 -6.96 -3.77 -26.64
C ARG A 256 -7.81 -4.90 -26.07
N VAL A 257 -9.07 -4.97 -26.49
CA VAL A 257 -9.96 -6.07 -26.14
C VAL A 257 -9.46 -7.36 -26.80
N ALA A 258 -9.11 -7.31 -28.09
CA ALA A 258 -8.52 -8.44 -28.79
C ALA A 258 -7.19 -8.90 -28.16
N GLU A 259 -6.31 -7.97 -27.77
CA GLU A 259 -5.05 -8.27 -27.07
C GLU A 259 -5.31 -9.01 -25.74
N THR A 260 -6.31 -8.55 -24.99
CA THR A 260 -6.73 -9.12 -23.70
C THR A 260 -7.30 -10.53 -23.88
N ILE A 261 -8.15 -10.75 -24.88
CA ILE A 261 -8.71 -12.08 -25.19
C ILE A 261 -7.60 -13.03 -25.67
N ALA A 262 -6.70 -12.54 -26.55
CA ALA A 262 -5.64 -13.37 -27.10
C ALA A 262 -4.65 -13.85 -26.03
N HIS A 263 -4.15 -12.94 -25.21
CA HIS A 263 -3.01 -13.20 -24.31
C HIS A 263 -3.38 -13.27 -22.83
N GLY A 264 -4.62 -12.99 -22.47
CA GLY A 264 -5.07 -12.98 -21.09
C GLY A 264 -4.56 -11.79 -20.29
N ARG A 265 -4.92 -11.75 -19.00
CA ARG A 265 -4.52 -10.73 -18.02
C ARG A 265 -4.34 -11.33 -16.64
N SER A 266 -3.25 -10.98 -15.96
CA SER A 266 -3.06 -11.28 -14.53
C SER A 266 -2.94 -9.98 -13.77
N SER A 267 -3.93 -9.70 -12.92
CA SER A 267 -4.01 -8.48 -12.11
C SER A 267 -3.83 -8.84 -10.64
N GLN A 268 -3.01 -8.07 -9.93
CA GLN A 268 -2.79 -8.28 -8.51
C GLN A 268 -3.04 -7.00 -7.72
N MET A 269 -3.88 -7.12 -6.69
CA MET A 269 -4.00 -6.15 -5.61
C MET A 269 -3.32 -6.78 -4.38
N PRO A 270 -2.18 -6.25 -3.90
CA PRO A 270 -1.45 -6.82 -2.77
C PRO A 270 -2.26 -6.78 -1.46
N ALA A 271 -2.05 -7.77 -0.60
CA ALA A 271 -2.63 -7.80 0.74
C ALA A 271 -1.93 -6.77 1.66
N PHE A 272 -2.70 -5.94 2.37
CA PHE A 272 -2.15 -4.91 3.26
C PHE A 272 -2.30 -5.24 4.77
N GLU A 273 -2.95 -6.34 5.14
CA GLU A 273 -3.18 -6.70 6.54
C GLU A 273 -1.89 -6.76 7.37
N LYS A 274 -0.82 -7.36 6.82
CA LYS A 274 0.47 -7.47 7.52
C LYS A 274 1.26 -6.16 7.58
N THR A 275 1.10 -5.29 6.58
CA THR A 275 1.90 -4.08 6.45
C THR A 275 1.27 -2.91 7.19
N LEU A 276 -0.06 -2.78 7.16
CA LEU A 276 -0.79 -1.68 7.78
C LEU A 276 -1.39 -2.06 9.15
N GLY A 277 -1.68 -3.34 9.36
CA GLY A 277 -2.46 -3.81 10.49
C GLY A 277 -3.98 -3.68 10.27
N PRO A 278 -4.80 -4.41 11.03
CA PRO A 278 -6.25 -4.49 10.82
C PRO A 278 -6.95 -3.15 11.01
N GLU A 279 -6.52 -2.32 11.96
CA GLU A 279 -7.16 -1.02 12.26
C GLU A 279 -6.99 -0.02 11.12
N ARG A 280 -5.79 0.01 10.51
CA ARG A 280 -5.49 0.90 9.38
C ARG A 280 -6.13 0.39 8.08
N VAL A 281 -6.22 -0.93 7.90
CA VAL A 281 -6.96 -1.53 6.79
C VAL A 281 -8.45 -1.20 6.87
N HIS A 282 -9.05 -1.25 8.06
CA HIS A 282 -10.43 -0.82 8.30
C HIS A 282 -10.64 0.67 7.98
N LEU A 283 -9.74 1.53 8.45
CA LEU A 283 -9.75 2.95 8.11
C LEU A 283 -9.64 3.19 6.59
N MET A 284 -8.82 2.39 5.89
CA MET A 284 -8.67 2.50 4.44
C MET A 284 -9.92 2.03 3.68
N ALA A 285 -10.60 0.99 4.16
CA ALA A 285 -11.88 0.57 3.62
C ALA A 285 -12.94 1.67 3.73
N ALA A 286 -13.00 2.38 4.87
CA ALA A 286 -13.88 3.54 5.05
C ALA A 286 -13.54 4.70 4.10
N TYR A 287 -12.25 4.95 3.86
CA TYR A 287 -11.82 5.98 2.92
C TYR A 287 -12.21 5.67 1.48
N VAL A 288 -11.96 4.44 1.02
CA VAL A 288 -12.37 3.99 -0.32
C VAL A 288 -13.89 4.03 -0.46
N TYR A 289 -14.62 3.62 0.58
CA TYR A 289 -16.07 3.73 0.61
C TYR A 289 -16.55 5.18 0.47
N ARG A 290 -15.94 6.12 1.21
CA ARG A 290 -16.26 7.56 1.13
C ARG A 290 -16.08 8.12 -0.28
N ILE A 291 -14.90 7.96 -0.87
CA ILE A 291 -14.59 8.55 -2.18
C ILE A 291 -15.42 7.95 -3.32
N SER A 292 -15.87 6.69 -3.17
CA SER A 292 -16.77 6.03 -4.12
C SER A 292 -18.22 6.52 -4.03
N ARG A 293 -18.64 7.04 -2.86
CA ARG A 293 -19.96 7.66 -2.66
C ARG A 293 -19.98 9.09 -3.18
N ASP A 294 -18.95 9.86 -2.86
CA ASP A 294 -18.89 11.30 -3.15
C ASP A 294 -18.87 11.61 -4.66
N SER A 295 -18.46 10.63 -5.48
CA SER A 295 -18.37 10.77 -6.93
C SER A 295 -19.59 10.21 -7.67
N ARG A 296 -20.58 9.63 -6.96
CA ARG A 296 -21.86 9.25 -7.56
C ARG A 296 -22.72 10.51 -7.75
N PRO A 297 -23.36 10.70 -8.92
CA PRO A 297 -24.38 11.74 -9.03
C PRO A 297 -25.46 11.49 -7.97
N ALA A 298 -25.85 12.55 -7.25
CA ALA A 298 -26.95 12.47 -6.29
C ALA A 298 -28.18 11.84 -6.97
N PRO A 299 -28.90 10.91 -6.33
CA PRO A 299 -30.13 10.37 -6.90
C PRO A 299 -31.07 11.52 -7.22
N SER A 300 -31.66 11.51 -8.43
CA SER A 300 -32.66 12.49 -8.81
C SER A 300 -33.83 12.44 -7.82
N PRO A 301 -34.44 13.59 -7.46
CA PRO A 301 -35.51 13.66 -6.46
C PRO A 301 -36.70 12.72 -6.72
N GLU A 302 -36.88 12.30 -7.98
CA GLU A 302 -37.96 11.42 -8.43
C GLU A 302 -37.90 9.99 -7.87
N ALA A 303 -36.73 9.49 -7.46
CA ALA A 303 -36.60 8.11 -6.95
C ALA A 303 -36.97 7.95 -5.46
N THR A 304 -37.28 9.05 -4.74
CA THR A 304 -37.66 8.99 -3.32
C THR A 304 -39.18 9.00 -3.08
N ALA A 305 -39.99 9.08 -4.13
CA ALA A 305 -41.44 9.18 -4.01
C ALA A 305 -42.19 7.83 -3.99
N GLU A 306 -41.52 6.69 -4.22
CA GLU A 306 -42.19 5.40 -4.43
C GLU A 306 -41.99 4.36 -3.31
N VAL A 307 -41.83 4.82 -2.07
CA VAL A 307 -42.09 3.96 -0.90
C VAL A 307 -43.00 4.72 0.07
N ALA A 308 -44.29 4.71 -0.23
CA ALA A 308 -45.32 5.05 0.75
C ALA A 308 -45.44 3.93 1.80
N PRO A 309 -45.72 4.24 3.08
CA PRO A 309 -45.79 3.24 4.14
C PRO A 309 -47.04 2.37 3.97
N GLY A 310 -46.85 1.06 4.13
CA GLY A 310 -47.93 0.08 4.14
C GLY A 310 -49.00 0.41 5.19
N GLU A 311 -50.25 0.17 4.78
CA GLU A 311 -51.46 0.26 5.58
C GLU A 311 -51.29 -0.38 6.97
N ALA A 312 -51.52 0.44 8.01
CA ALA A 312 -51.86 -0.04 9.32
C ALA A 312 -53.16 -0.86 9.21
N ALA A 313 -53.06 -2.16 9.48
CA ALA A 313 -54.20 -3.06 9.60
C ALA A 313 -55.13 -2.55 10.71
N ALA A 314 -56.28 -2.01 10.32
CA ALA A 314 -57.37 -1.68 11.20
C ALA A 314 -57.99 -2.96 11.77
N ALA A 315 -57.97 -3.10 13.09
CA ALA A 315 -58.73 -4.13 13.80
C ALA A 315 -60.23 -3.87 13.63
N GLN A 316 -60.96 -4.86 13.10
CA GLN A 316 -62.42 -4.87 13.06
C GLN A 316 -63.01 -5.23 14.44
N PRO A 317 -64.15 -4.65 14.84
CA PRO A 317 -64.81 -5.00 16.09
C PRO A 317 -65.62 -6.29 15.92
N ALA A 318 -65.56 -7.17 16.91
CA ALA A 318 -66.38 -8.37 17.01
C ALA A 318 -67.86 -8.00 17.19
N SER A 319 -68.71 -8.45 16.27
CA SER A 319 -70.15 -8.41 16.41
C SER A 319 -70.65 -9.70 17.05
N ASP A 320 -71.20 -9.58 18.25
CA ASP A 320 -72.01 -10.61 18.91
C ASP A 320 -73.28 -10.88 18.10
N THR A 321 -73.44 -12.12 17.63
CA THR A 321 -74.74 -12.68 17.28
C THR A 321 -74.85 -14.08 17.86
N ALA A 322 -75.54 -14.16 19.00
CA ALA A 322 -76.08 -15.37 19.57
C ALA A 322 -77.24 -15.90 18.70
N THR A 323 -77.36 -17.22 18.60
CA THR A 323 -78.59 -17.91 18.17
C THR A 323 -78.76 -19.15 19.05
N PRO A 324 -79.99 -19.47 19.51
CA PRO A 324 -80.20 -20.38 20.63
C PRO A 324 -80.34 -21.84 20.16
N ALA A 325 -79.91 -22.78 21.00
CA ALA A 325 -80.27 -24.19 20.90
C ALA A 325 -81.07 -24.60 22.14
N THR A 326 -82.33 -24.92 21.89
CA THR A 326 -83.29 -25.56 22.79
C THR A 326 -82.95 -27.03 23.03
N GLY A 327 -83.11 -27.52 24.27
CA GLY A 327 -83.18 -28.95 24.57
C GLY A 327 -83.12 -29.24 26.07
N ALA A 328 -84.24 -29.65 26.65
CA ALA A 328 -84.49 -29.78 28.08
C ALA A 328 -84.37 -31.22 28.63
N ALA A 329 -84.05 -31.30 29.93
CA ALA A 329 -84.55 -32.24 30.95
C ALA A 329 -84.06 -33.71 30.98
N PRO A 330 -84.20 -34.43 32.12
CA PRO A 330 -84.91 -34.10 33.38
C PRO A 330 -84.05 -33.65 34.58
#